data_AF-J2ZZ97-F1
#
_entry.id   AF-J2ZZ97-F1
#
_cell.length_a   1.000
_cell.length_b   1.000
_cell.length_c   1.000
_cell.angle_alpha   90.00
_cell.angle_beta   90.00
_cell.angle_gamma   90.00
#
_symmetry.space_group_name_H-M   'P 1'
#
loop_
_entity.id
_entity.type
_entity.pdbx_description
1 polymer ?
#
loop_
_entity_poly.entity_id
_entity_poly.type
_entity_poly.pdbx_seq_one_letter_code
_entity_poly.pdbx_strand_id
1 'polypeptide(L)'
;MATGFKQQAKKAASVVKVAPAGLKKLADNGGELHGPSPNPATNLIIADIALRTGTTLARRAVERGVLGASYSPRKAKSILKGRTMTETLLHGALARVALGSIPGAIVVGGALVAKTLYDRSRGRQARAEGAAELHEQAVEGAEE
;
A
#
# COMPACT_ATOMS: atom_id res chain seq x y z
N MET A 1 16.31 -13.76 -14.48
CA MET A 1 15.38 -12.71 -13.99
C MET A 1 15.30 -12.61 -12.44
N ALA A 2 16.37 -12.92 -11.69
CA ALA A 2 16.33 -12.92 -10.21
C ALA A 2 17.01 -11.69 -9.54
N THR A 3 17.65 -10.82 -10.33
CA THR A 3 18.46 -9.70 -9.83
C THR A 3 17.65 -8.42 -9.59
N GLY A 4 16.61 -8.16 -10.39
CA GLY A 4 15.74 -6.98 -10.24
C GLY A 4 14.93 -7.00 -8.94
N PHE A 5 14.43 -8.16 -8.54
CA PHE A 5 13.64 -8.30 -7.31
C PHE A 5 14.48 -8.08 -6.05
N LYS A 6 15.74 -8.55 -6.04
CA LYS A 6 16.68 -8.29 -4.93
C LYS A 6 17.05 -6.81 -4.80
N GLN A 7 17.21 -6.09 -5.92
CA GLN A 7 17.45 -4.65 -5.88
C GLN A 7 16.21 -3.86 -5.41
N GLN A 8 15.03 -4.22 -5.87
CA GLN A 8 13.78 -3.60 -5.43
C GLN A 8 13.52 -3.86 -3.93
N ALA A 9 13.77 -5.08 -3.45
CA ALA A 9 13.69 -5.41 -2.03
C ALA A 9 14.70 -4.62 -1.18
N LYS A 10 15.94 -4.44 -1.65
CA LYS A 10 16.94 -3.58 -0.97
C LYS A 10 16.51 -2.11 -0.91
N LYS A 11 15.92 -1.58 -1.99
CA LYS A 11 15.37 -0.21 -2.02
C LYS A 11 14.18 -0.05 -1.07
N ALA A 12 13.28 -1.03 -1.03
CA ALA A 12 12.17 -1.04 -0.07
C ALA A 12 12.69 -1.08 1.38
N ALA A 13 13.67 -1.94 1.67
CA ALA A 13 14.30 -2.02 3.00
C ALA A 13 15.03 -0.73 3.38
N SER A 14 15.68 -0.04 2.45
CA SER A 14 16.32 1.26 2.74
C SER A 14 15.29 2.34 3.06
N VAL A 15 14.15 2.38 2.37
CA VAL A 15 13.06 3.33 2.67
C VAL A 15 12.49 3.08 4.07
N VAL A 16 12.28 1.82 4.45
CA VAL A 16 11.84 1.44 5.81
C VAL A 16 12.85 1.84 6.89
N LYS A 17 14.15 1.82 6.59
CA LYS A 17 15.22 2.25 7.52
C LYS A 17 15.39 3.77 7.61
N VAL A 18 14.99 4.52 6.58
CA VAL A 18 15.05 5.99 6.57
C VAL A 18 13.94 6.62 7.43
N ALA A 19 12.76 5.99 7.51
CA ALA A 19 11.66 6.44 8.36
C ALA A 19 12.05 6.61 9.86
N PRO A 20 12.67 5.61 10.54
CA PRO A 20 13.12 5.78 11.92
C PRO A 20 14.31 6.73 12.06
N ALA A 21 15.16 6.87 11.03
CA ALA A 21 16.26 7.82 11.04
C ALA A 21 15.77 9.28 10.94
N GLY A 22 14.72 9.54 10.17
CA GLY A 22 14.07 10.85 10.08
C GLY A 22 13.37 11.25 11.38
N LEU A 23 12.67 10.32 12.02
CA LEU A 23 12.06 10.52 13.34
C LEU A 23 13.11 10.78 14.42
N LYS A 24 14.22 10.04 14.40
CA LYS A 24 15.34 10.25 15.32
C LYS A 24 15.97 11.63 15.12
N LYS A 25 16.22 12.05 13.87
CA LYS A 25 16.72 13.41 13.58
C LYS A 25 15.75 14.51 14.01
N LEU A 26 14.45 14.28 13.90
CA LEU A 26 13.44 15.22 14.40
C LEU A 26 13.53 15.36 15.92
N ALA A 27 13.67 14.24 16.63
CA ALA A 27 13.85 14.23 18.08
C ALA A 27 15.19 14.85 18.51
N ASP A 28 16.27 14.56 17.78
CA ASP A 28 17.62 15.09 18.05
C ASP A 28 17.71 16.61 17.80
N ASN A 29 16.90 17.16 16.89
CA ASN A 29 16.81 18.61 16.62
C ASN A 29 15.74 19.32 17.48
N GLY A 30 15.34 18.74 18.63
CA GLY A 30 14.38 19.37 19.53
C GLY A 30 12.95 19.50 18.98
N GLY A 31 12.59 18.72 17.96
CA GLY A 31 11.28 18.77 17.31
C GLY A 31 11.15 19.83 16.21
N GLU A 32 12.22 20.55 15.88
CA GLU A 32 12.19 21.54 14.79
C GLU A 32 12.10 20.88 13.42
N LEU A 33 10.92 20.97 12.83
CA LEU A 33 10.65 20.63 11.43
C LEU A 33 11.16 21.78 10.54
N HIS A 34 12.44 21.71 10.16
CA HIS A 34 12.99 22.50 9.05
C HIS A 34 12.40 21.99 7.73
N GLY A 35 11.21 22.46 7.40
CA GLY A 35 10.57 22.24 6.11
C GLY A 35 10.86 23.39 5.14
N PRO A 36 10.27 23.35 3.94
CA PRO A 36 10.50 24.35 2.89
C PRO A 36 10.04 25.76 3.29
N SER A 37 9.22 25.90 4.34
CA SER A 37 8.84 27.19 4.92
C SER A 37 9.52 27.40 6.28
N PRO A 38 9.90 28.64 6.62
CA PRO A 38 10.29 28.98 8.00
C PRO A 38 9.16 28.83 9.04
N ASN A 39 7.89 28.71 8.61
CA ASN A 39 6.76 28.56 9.51
C ASN A 39 6.45 27.05 9.78
N PRO A 40 6.50 26.59 11.05
CA PRO A 40 6.24 25.19 11.38
C PRO A 40 4.81 24.73 11.07
N ALA A 41 3.80 25.59 11.24
CA ALA A 41 2.41 25.26 10.92
C ALA A 41 2.23 25.03 9.41
N THR A 42 2.87 25.86 8.59
CA THR A 42 2.89 25.68 7.12
C THR A 42 3.59 24.39 6.72
N ASN A 43 4.71 24.05 7.37
CA ASN A 43 5.43 22.80 7.11
C ASN A 43 4.58 21.56 7.43
N LEU A 44 3.79 21.58 8.51
CA LEU A 44 2.87 20.48 8.83
C LEU A 44 1.78 20.31 7.77
N ILE A 45 1.20 21.41 7.28
CA ILE A 45 0.20 21.37 6.21
C ILE A 45 0.83 20.80 4.92
N ILE A 46 2.02 21.27 4.56
CA ILE A 46 2.76 20.75 3.39
C ILE A 46 3.04 19.26 3.56
N ALA A 47 3.47 18.82 4.73
CA ALA A 47 3.74 17.42 5.02
C ALA A 47 2.47 16.56 4.93
N ASP A 48 1.35 16.98 5.52
CA ASP A 48 0.07 16.25 5.45
C ASP A 48 -0.41 16.12 4.00
N ILE A 49 -0.39 17.21 3.22
CA ILE A 49 -0.75 17.20 1.81
C ILE A 49 0.18 16.28 1.01
N ALA A 50 1.49 16.38 1.23
CA ALA A 50 2.48 15.55 0.55
C ALA A 50 2.29 14.07 0.87
N LEU A 51 2.03 13.72 2.12
CA LEU A 51 1.79 12.34 2.55
C LEU A 51 0.49 11.78 1.96
N ARG A 52 -0.62 12.54 2.00
CA ARG A 52 -1.90 12.11 1.41
C ARG A 52 -1.78 11.91 -0.10
N THR A 53 -1.15 12.88 -0.78
CA THR A 53 -0.97 12.84 -2.23
C THR A 53 -0.01 11.72 -2.63
N GLY A 54 1.15 11.66 -1.97
CA GLY A 54 2.18 10.65 -2.22
C GLY A 54 1.67 9.23 -2.00
N THR A 55 0.93 8.99 -0.91
CA THR A 55 0.34 7.67 -0.63
C THR A 55 -0.69 7.28 -1.70
N THR A 56 -1.53 8.22 -2.13
CA THR A 56 -2.54 7.97 -3.18
C THR A 56 -1.89 7.63 -4.52
N LEU A 57 -0.84 8.35 -4.91
CA LEU A 57 -0.09 8.08 -6.13
C LEU A 57 0.65 6.75 -6.07
N ALA A 58 1.34 6.47 -4.95
CA ALA A 58 2.03 5.21 -4.73
C ALA A 58 1.07 4.02 -4.82
N ARG A 59 -0.10 4.11 -4.19
CA ARG A 59 -1.15 3.09 -4.29
C ARG A 59 -1.53 2.81 -5.75
N ARG A 60 -1.87 3.85 -6.51
CA ARG A 60 -2.26 3.72 -7.93
C ARG A 60 -1.14 3.12 -8.79
N ALA A 61 0.11 3.48 -8.50
CA ALA A 61 1.27 2.93 -9.21
C ALA A 61 1.45 1.44 -8.94
N VAL A 62 1.32 1.01 -7.67
CA VAL A 62 1.38 -0.40 -7.29
C VAL A 62 0.23 -1.19 -7.90
N GLU A 63 -1.01 -0.69 -7.79
CA GLU A 63 -2.21 -1.29 -8.37
C GLU A 63 -2.07 -1.53 -9.88
N ARG A 64 -1.64 -0.51 -10.63
CA ARG A 64 -1.39 -0.63 -12.06
C ARG A 64 -0.21 -1.53 -12.38
N GLY A 65 0.84 -1.52 -11.58
CA GLY A 65 2.01 -2.37 -11.78
C GLY A 65 1.70 -3.86 -11.59
N VAL A 66 0.94 -4.20 -10.55
CA VAL A 66 0.55 -5.58 -10.24
C VAL A 66 -0.43 -6.11 -11.29
N LEU A 67 -1.50 -5.38 -11.60
CA LEU A 67 -2.50 -5.85 -12.56
C LEU A 67 -2.02 -5.74 -14.01
N GLY A 68 -1.26 -4.69 -14.35
CA GLY A 68 -0.77 -4.46 -15.71
C GLY A 68 0.27 -5.49 -16.17
N ALA A 69 0.91 -6.21 -15.24
CA ALA A 69 1.82 -7.30 -15.59
C ALA A 69 1.10 -8.59 -15.99
N SER A 70 -0.18 -8.77 -15.61
CA SER A 70 -0.90 -10.04 -15.75
C SER A 70 -2.22 -9.93 -16.53
N TYR A 71 -2.75 -8.72 -16.72
CA TYR A 71 -4.03 -8.49 -17.37
C TYR A 71 -3.94 -7.43 -18.47
N SER A 72 -4.86 -7.50 -19.44
CA SER A 72 -4.97 -6.48 -20.47
C SER A 72 -5.35 -5.11 -19.86
N PRO A 73 -4.96 -3.98 -20.47
CA PRO A 73 -5.23 -2.65 -19.91
C PRO A 73 -6.71 -2.38 -19.63
N ARG A 74 -7.62 -2.90 -20.48
CA ARG A 74 -9.07 -2.77 -20.27
C ARG A 74 -9.55 -3.57 -19.06
N LYS A 75 -9.12 -4.83 -18.93
CA LYS A 75 -9.50 -5.69 -17.80
C LYS A 75 -8.91 -5.20 -16.49
N ALA A 76 -7.65 -4.77 -16.48
CA ALA A 76 -7.03 -4.17 -15.30
C ALA A 76 -7.79 -2.91 -14.84
N LYS A 77 -8.28 -2.07 -15.77
CA LYS A 77 -9.07 -0.89 -15.43
C LYS A 77 -10.43 -1.26 -14.81
N SER A 78 -11.13 -2.26 -15.36
CA SER A 78 -12.43 -2.67 -14.82
C SER A 78 -12.29 -3.34 -13.45
N ILE A 79 -11.28 -4.20 -13.24
CA ILE A 79 -10.94 -4.76 -11.92
C ILE A 79 -10.76 -3.65 -10.87
N LEU A 80 -9.98 -2.63 -11.20
CA LEU A 80 -9.72 -1.52 -10.27
C LEU A 80 -11.00 -0.74 -9.96
N LYS A 81 -11.92 -0.60 -10.91
CA LYS A 81 -13.20 0.11 -10.72
C LYS A 81 -14.14 -0.69 -9.81
N GLY A 82 -14.36 -1.99 -10.09
CA GLY A 82 -15.22 -2.83 -9.25
C GLY A 82 -14.70 -2.94 -7.81
N ARG A 83 -13.39 -3.12 -7.64
CA ARG A 83 -12.77 -3.14 -6.30
C ARG A 83 -13.03 -1.86 -5.49
N THR A 84 -13.10 -0.70 -6.15
CA THR A 84 -13.23 0.56 -5.41
C THR A 84 -14.59 0.77 -4.77
N MET A 85 -15.65 0.11 -5.23
CA MET A 85 -17.01 0.33 -4.74
C MET A 85 -17.25 -0.25 -3.34
N THR A 86 -16.89 -1.52 -3.14
CA THR A 86 -17.39 -2.28 -1.99
C THR A 86 -16.29 -2.52 -0.95
N GLU A 87 -15.04 -2.67 -1.39
CA GLU A 87 -13.92 -3.05 -0.54
C GLU A 87 -13.15 -1.87 0.07
N THR A 88 -13.19 -0.69 -0.55
CA THR A 88 -12.35 0.46 -0.17
C THR A 88 -12.58 0.89 1.28
N LEU A 89 -13.83 0.86 1.75
CA LEU A 89 -14.18 1.27 3.10
C LEU A 89 -13.62 0.32 4.16
N LEU A 90 -13.77 -0.99 3.96
CA LEU A 90 -13.26 -2.01 4.87
C LEU A 90 -11.73 -1.98 4.94
N HIS A 91 -11.07 -1.95 3.78
CA HIS A 91 -9.61 -1.88 3.71
C HIS A 91 -9.08 -0.58 4.32
N GLY A 92 -9.78 0.54 4.13
CA GLY A 92 -9.44 1.82 4.74
C GLY A 92 -9.53 1.79 6.27
N ALA A 93 -10.57 1.16 6.82
CA ALA A 93 -10.73 0.99 8.26
C ALA A 93 -9.63 0.09 8.86
N LEU A 94 -9.35 -1.06 8.25
CA LEU A 94 -8.26 -1.94 8.67
C LEU A 94 -6.89 -1.25 8.63
N ALA A 95 -6.64 -0.45 7.58
CA ALA A 95 -5.42 0.32 7.47
C ALA A 95 -5.30 1.36 8.60
N ARG A 96 -6.39 2.02 9.00
CA ARG A 96 -6.38 2.93 10.16
C ARG A 96 -6.09 2.20 11.47
N VAL A 97 -6.64 1.01 11.68
CA VAL A 97 -6.33 0.19 12.86
C VAL A 97 -4.84 -0.19 12.89
N ALA A 98 -4.28 -0.56 11.74
CA ALA A 98 -2.86 -0.88 11.62
C ALA A 98 -1.96 0.34 11.85
N LEU A 99 -2.35 1.53 11.36
CA LEU A 99 -1.55 2.75 11.49
C LEU A 99 -1.73 3.46 12.84
N GLY A 100 -2.86 3.24 13.52
CA GLY A 100 -3.18 3.90 14.78
C GLY A 100 -2.41 3.35 15.98
N SER A 101 -1.83 2.14 15.89
CA SER A 101 -1.11 1.54 17.02
C SER A 101 -0.12 0.44 16.60
N ILE A 102 0.95 0.27 17.39
CA ILE A 102 1.94 -0.82 17.21
C ILE A 102 1.29 -2.20 17.40
N PRO A 103 0.45 -2.45 18.42
CA PRO A 103 -0.26 -3.72 18.55
C PRO A 103 -1.19 -4.01 17.35
N GLY A 104 -1.92 -3.00 16.86
CA GLY A 104 -2.78 -3.13 15.68
C GLY A 104 -1.99 -3.48 14.42
N ALA A 105 -0.82 -2.85 14.23
CA ALA A 105 0.09 -3.17 13.13
C ALA A 105 0.59 -4.63 13.19
N ILE A 106 0.91 -5.14 14.38
CA ILE A 106 1.37 -6.52 14.57
C ILE A 106 0.25 -7.52 14.24
N VAL A 107 -0.96 -7.26 14.72
CA VAL A 107 -2.11 -8.15 14.46
C VAL A 107 -2.44 -8.16 12.96
N VAL A 108 -2.62 -6.99 12.34
CA VAL A 108 -2.98 -6.91 10.92
C VAL A 108 -1.83 -7.43 10.04
N GLY A 109 -0.60 -7.02 10.32
CA GLY A 109 0.58 -7.47 9.60
C GLY A 109 0.84 -8.97 9.76
N GLY A 110 0.68 -9.49 10.98
CA GLY A 110 0.82 -10.91 11.29
C GLY A 110 -0.26 -11.75 10.60
N ALA A 111 -1.51 -11.31 10.62
CA ALA A 111 -2.61 -11.98 9.92
C ALA A 111 -2.36 -12.03 8.40
N LEU A 112 -1.85 -10.95 7.80
CA LEU A 112 -1.48 -10.93 6.38
C LEU A 112 -0.37 -11.93 6.09
N VAL A 113 0.72 -11.92 6.87
CA VAL A 113 1.82 -12.89 6.69
C VAL A 113 1.30 -14.32 6.82
N ALA A 114 0.50 -14.61 7.85
CA ALA A 114 -0.11 -15.92 8.04
C ALA A 114 -0.97 -16.33 6.83
N LYS A 115 -1.83 -15.43 6.34
CA LYS A 115 -2.67 -15.68 5.15
C LYS A 115 -1.82 -15.94 3.91
N THR A 116 -0.73 -15.20 3.70
CA THR A 116 0.16 -15.43 2.54
C THR A 116 0.84 -16.80 2.59
N LEU A 117 1.27 -17.25 3.78
CA LEU A 117 1.85 -18.59 3.96
C LEU A 117 0.81 -19.68 3.75
N TYR A 118 -0.40 -19.46 4.24
CA TYR A 118 -1.53 -20.36 4.02
C TYR A 118 -1.86 -20.48 2.53
N ASP A 119 -1.98 -19.37 1.80
CA ASP A 119 -2.29 -19.38 0.37
C ASP A 119 -1.19 -20.01 -0.47
N ARG A 120 0.06 -19.81 -0.06
CA ARG A 120 1.21 -20.46 -0.68
C ARG A 120 1.15 -21.99 -0.55
N SER A 121 0.67 -22.49 0.59
CA SER A 121 0.47 -23.94 0.79
C SER A 121 -0.64 -24.52 -0.10
N ARG A 122 -1.63 -23.70 -0.49
CA ARG A 122 -2.79 -24.08 -1.32
C ARG A 122 -2.76 -23.43 -2.71
N GLY A 123 -1.56 -23.25 -3.27
CA GLY A 123 -1.35 -22.34 -4.42
C GLY A 123 -2.13 -22.64 -5.71
N ARG A 124 -2.72 -23.81 -5.91
CA ARG A 124 -3.65 -24.05 -7.04
C ARG A 124 -5.04 -23.48 -6.73
N GLN A 125 -5.58 -23.81 -5.57
CA GLN A 125 -6.87 -23.35 -5.11
C GLN A 125 -6.88 -21.83 -4.90
N ALA A 126 -5.88 -21.28 -4.22
CA ALA A 126 -5.77 -19.85 -3.99
C ALA A 126 -5.68 -19.02 -5.30
N ARG A 127 -5.07 -19.58 -6.36
CA ARG A 127 -5.06 -18.94 -7.69
C ARG A 127 -6.41 -19.00 -8.38
N ALA A 128 -7.13 -20.11 -8.26
CA ALA A 128 -8.46 -20.24 -8.85
C ALA A 128 -9.46 -19.29 -8.16
N GLU A 129 -9.45 -19.26 -6.83
CA GLU A 129 -10.27 -18.35 -6.01
C GLU A 129 -9.95 -16.89 -6.35
N GLY A 130 -8.67 -16.49 -6.34
CA GLY A 130 -8.27 -15.12 -6.67
C GLY A 130 -8.58 -14.74 -8.13
N ALA A 131 -8.52 -15.69 -9.08
CA ALA A 131 -8.89 -15.41 -10.46
C ALA A 131 -10.41 -15.21 -10.64
N ALA A 132 -11.23 -15.93 -9.86
CA ALA A 132 -12.67 -15.76 -9.83
C ALA A 132 -13.06 -14.40 -9.24
N GLU A 133 -12.47 -14.04 -8.10
CA GLU A 133 -12.70 -12.74 -7.43
C GLU A 133 -12.31 -11.57 -8.35
N LEU A 134 -11.14 -11.63 -9.00
CA LEU A 134 -10.72 -10.61 -9.97
C LEU A 134 -11.61 -10.60 -11.21
N HIS A 135 -12.26 -11.70 -11.57
CA HIS A 135 -13.21 -11.71 -12.67
C HIS A 135 -14.51 -11.01 -12.29
N GLU A 136 -15.04 -11.27 -11.09
CA GLU A 136 -16.23 -10.62 -10.55
C GLU A 136 -16.02 -9.09 -10.46
N GLN A 137 -14.91 -8.65 -9.86
CA GLN A 137 -14.54 -7.23 -9.81
C GLN A 137 -14.42 -6.61 -11.22
N ALA A 138 -13.94 -7.37 -12.20
CA ALA A 138 -13.85 -6.89 -13.58
C ALA A 138 -15.21 -6.72 -14.25
N VAL A 139 -16.21 -7.52 -13.87
CA VAL A 139 -17.59 -7.47 -14.37
C VAL A 139 -18.31 -6.31 -13.71
N GLU A 140 -18.30 -6.22 -12.38
CA GLU A 140 -18.90 -5.12 -11.61
C GLU A 140 -18.38 -3.75 -12.09
N GLY A 141 -17.06 -3.62 -12.26
CA GLY A 141 -16.46 -2.39 -12.77
C GLY A 141 -16.65 -2.12 -14.26
N ALA A 142 -17.27 -3.04 -15.02
CA ALA A 142 -17.66 -2.82 -16.42
C ALA A 142 -19.14 -2.47 -16.58
N GLU A 143 -19.97 -2.81 -15.59
CA GLU A 143 -21.40 -2.47 -15.53
C GLU A 143 -21.65 -1.02 -15.07
N GLU A 144 -20.68 -0.44 -14.36
CA GLU A 144 -20.60 1.01 -14.09
C GLU A 144 -19.96 1.82 -15.23
#